data_AF-A0A7X7LBI2-F1
#
_entry.id   AF-A0A7X7LBI2-F1
#
_cell.length_a   1.000
_cell.length_b   1.000
_cell.length_c   1.000
_cell.angle_alpha   90.00
_cell.angle_beta   90.00
_cell.angle_gamma   90.00
#
_symmetry.space_group_name_H-M   'P 1'
#
loop_
_entity.id
_entity.type
_entity.pdbx_description
1 polymer ?
#
loop_
_entity_poly.entity_id
_entity_poly.type
_entity_poly.pdbx_seq_one_letter_code
_entity_poly.pdbx_strand_id
1 'polypeptide(L)' 'FEHAEDKAEEQRLFYVGITRAKDLLFLTRAARRRLFGEMRERAPSPYLQRLNESLLDRQKHDAKRKARQMELEL' A
#
# COMPACT_ATOMS: atom_id res chain seq x y z
N PHE A 1 1.06 -0.12 24.08
CA PHE A 1 -0.27 0.40 23.72
C PHE A 1 -0.01 1.68 22.95
N GLU A 2 -0.37 1.76 21.66
CA GLU A 2 0.00 2.87 20.77
C GLU A 2 -0.33 4.22 21.42
N HIS A 3 0.69 5.04 21.69
CA HIS A 3 0.48 6.35 22.27
C HIS A 3 -0.09 7.29 21.20
N ALA A 4 -0.89 8.27 21.62
CA ALA A 4 -1.46 9.25 20.69
C ALA A 4 -0.36 10.01 19.92
N GLU A 5 0.79 10.20 20.55
CA GLU A 5 1.99 10.79 19.96
C GLU A 5 2.56 9.92 18.82
N ASP A 6 2.63 8.60 19.01
CA ASP A 6 3.09 7.66 17.97
C ASP A 6 2.20 7.76 16.73
N LYS A 7 0.87 7.85 16.92
CA LYS A 7 -0.08 7.97 15.79
C LYS A 7 0.06 9.29 15.05
N ALA A 8 0.36 10.37 15.77
CA ALA A 8 0.59 11.68 15.18
C ALA A 8 1.92 11.71 14.40
N GLU A 9 2.95 11.04 14.91
CA GLU A 9 4.23 10.89 14.20
C GLU A 9 4.07 10.03 12.94
N GLU A 10 3.41 8.88 13.02
CA GLU A 10 3.11 8.05 11.85
C GLU A 10 2.30 8.81 10.78
N GLN A 11 1.39 9.69 11.22
CA GLN A 11 0.68 10.58 10.30
C GLN A 11 1.61 11.60 9.63
N ARG A 12 2.55 12.19 10.37
CA ARG A 12 3.56 13.09 9.80
C ARG A 12 4.46 12.36 8.82
N LEU A 13 4.89 11.14 9.15
CA LEU A 13 5.70 10.30 8.25
C LEU A 13 4.97 10.01 6.95
N PHE A 14 3.69 9.65 7.01
CA PHE A 14 2.87 9.44 5.81
C PHE A 14 2.76 10.71 4.95
N TYR A 15 2.48 11.87 5.58
CA TYR A 15 2.39 13.16 4.89
C TYR A 15 3.71 13.55 4.21
N VAL A 16 4.84 13.39 4.91
CA VAL A 16 6.16 13.66 4.35
C VAL A 16 6.41 12.71 3.17
N GLY A 17 6.10 11.42 3.31
CA GLY A 17 6.24 10.45 2.22
C GLY A 17 5.47 10.85 0.95
N ILE A 18 4.22 11.33 1.10
CA ILE A 18 3.41 11.83 -0.02
C ILE A 18 4.09 13.04 -0.68
N THR A 19 4.51 14.03 0.11
CA THR A 19 5.05 15.29 -0.39
C THR A 19 6.47 15.18 -0.96
N ARG A 20 7.12 14.00 -0.87
CA ARG A 20 8.38 13.73 -1.58
C ARG A 20 8.19 13.49 -3.08
N ALA A 21 7.03 12.99 -3.49
CA ALA A 21 6.72 12.82 -4.91
C ALA A 21 6.42 14.18 -5.54
N LYS A 22 7.05 14.48 -6.70
CA LYS A 22 6.79 15.70 -7.46
C LYS A 22 5.65 15.53 -8.45
N ASP A 23 5.73 14.47 -9.26
CA ASP A 23 4.82 14.28 -10.39
C ASP A 23 3.84 13.11 -10.18
N LEU A 24 4.35 11.94 -9.80
CA LEU A 24 3.56 10.72 -9.61
C LEU A 24 3.88 10.04 -8.28
N LEU A 25 2.84 9.59 -7.59
CA LEU A 25 2.93 8.83 -6.35
C LEU A 25 2.29 7.46 -6.52
N PHE A 26 3.09 6.40 -6.33
CA PHE A 26 2.60 5.03 -6.34
C PHE A 26 2.53 4.48 -4.91
N LEU A 27 1.34 4.08 -4.49
CA LEU A 27 1.12 3.45 -3.18
C LEU A 27 0.89 1.96 -3.38
N THR A 28 1.66 1.14 -2.67
CA THR A 28 1.56 -0.33 -2.74
C THR A 28 1.32 -0.94 -1.37
N ARG A 29 0.66 -2.10 -1.33
CA ARG A 29 0.50 -2.89 -0.11
C ARG A 29 0.61 -4.38 -0.42
N ALA A 30 1.02 -5.15 0.58
CA ALA A 30 0.95 -6.61 0.53
C ALA A 30 -0.18 -7.09 1.45
N ALA A 31 -1.14 -7.86 0.91
CA ALA A 31 -2.21 -8.46 1.72
C ALA A 31 -1.66 -9.50 2.71
N ARG A 32 -0.57 -10.17 2.34
CA ARG A 32 0.16 -11.14 3.16
C ARG A 32 1.65 -10.85 3.09
N ARG A 33 2.34 -10.82 4.22
CA ARG A 33 3.79 -10.57 4.29
C ARG A 33 4.43 -11.49 5.33
N ARG A 34 5.60 -12.04 5.00
CA ARG A 34 6.44 -12.74 5.97
C ARG A 34 7.09 -11.72 6.89
N LEU A 35 6.85 -11.81 8.18
CA LEU A 35 7.43 -10.95 9.19
C LEU A 35 7.87 -11.81 10.38
N PHE A 36 9.13 -11.67 10.79
CA PHE A 36 9.72 -12.46 11.87
C PHE A 36 9.50 -13.97 11.70
N GLY A 37 9.68 -14.47 10.46
CA GLY A 37 9.53 -15.89 10.13
C GLY A 37 8.12 -16.33 9.79
N GLU A 38 7.08 -15.61 10.20
CA GLU A 38 5.67 -16.00 10.05
C GLU A 38 4.96 -15.25 8.91
N MET A 39 4.06 -15.94 8.22
CA MET A 39 3.15 -15.31 7.26
C MET A 39 2.00 -14.63 8.01
N ARG A 40 1.88 -13.30 7.87
CA ARG A 40 0.82 -12.51 8.50
C ARG A 40 -0.03 -11.79 7.46
N GLU A 41 -1.34 -11.78 7.68
CA GLU A 41 -2.27 -10.94 6.93
C GLU A 41 -2.16 -9.49 7.40
N ARG A 42 -2.31 -8.54 6.47
CA ARG A 42 -2.20 -7.11 6.75
C ARG A 42 -3.38 -6.36 6.14
N ALA A 43 -4.09 -5.65 7.01
CA ALA A 43 -5.09 -4.69 6.58
C ALA A 43 -4.42 -3.52 5.82
N PRO A 44 -5.15 -2.83 4.93
CA PRO A 44 -4.68 -1.56 4.36
C PRO A 44 -4.34 -0.55 5.45
N SER A 45 -3.36 0.32 5.18
CA SER A 45 -3.04 1.43 6.10
C SER A 45 -4.28 2.33 6.28
N PRO A 46 -4.63 2.70 7.53
CA PRO A 46 -5.78 3.56 7.80
C PRO A 46 -5.63 4.95 7.17
N TYR A 47 -4.40 5.40 6.93
CA TYR A 47 -4.14 6.70 6.29
C TYR A 47 -4.59 6.74 4.82
N LEU A 48 -4.75 5.59 4.15
CA LEU A 48 -5.29 5.54 2.79
C LEU A 48 -6.75 6.01 2.73
N GLN A 49 -7.53 5.79 3.79
CA GLN A 49 -8.94 6.22 3.85
C GLN A 49 -9.11 7.74 3.93
N ARG A 50 -8.02 8.47 4.22
CA ARG A 50 -8.01 9.94 4.30
C ARG A 50 -7.72 10.60 2.96
N LEU A 51 -7.25 9.84 1.98
CA LEU A 51 -6.99 10.36 0.64
C LEU A 51 -8.32 10.57 -0.10
N ASN A 52 -8.40 11.63 -0.89
CA ASN A 52 -9.57 11.85 -1.72
C ASN A 52 -9.63 10.75 -2.82
N GLU A 53 -10.70 9.96 -2.83
CA GLU A 53 -10.88 8.86 -3.79
C GLU A 53 -10.85 9.34 -5.26
N SER A 54 -11.20 10.61 -5.54
CA SER A 54 -11.10 11.16 -6.91
C SER A 54 -9.67 11.28 -7.43
N LEU A 55 -8.67 11.24 -6.54
CA LEU A 55 -7.24 11.29 -6.88
C LEU A 55 -6.62 9.90 -6.98
N LEU A 56 -7.34 8.85 -6.60
CA LEU A 56 -6.81 7.49 -6.53
C LEU A 56 -7.16 6.68 -7.78
N ASP A 57 -6.14 6.32 -8.54
CA ASP A 57 -6.25 5.25 -9.53
C ASP A 57 -5.95 3.89 -8.86
N ARG A 58 -7.00 3.14 -8.54
CA ARG A 58 -6.88 1.81 -7.94
C ARG A 58 -6.68 0.78 -9.05
N GLN A 59 -5.42 0.40 -9.28
CA GLN A 59 -5.12 -0.76 -10.11
C GLN A 59 -5.78 -2.00 -9.53
N LYS A 60 -6.84 -2.47 -10.19
CA LYS A 60 -7.36 -3.81 -9.97
C LYS A 60 -6.28 -4.75 -10.46
N HIS A 61 -5.82 -5.66 -9.61
CA HIS A 61 -5.06 -6.81 -10.07
C HIS A 61 -6.04 -7.67 -10.88
N ASP A 62 -6.25 -7.29 -12.14
CA ASP A 62 -6.96 -8.13 -13.08
C ASP A 62 -6.16 -9.42 -13.19
N ALA A 63 -6.85 -10.55 -13.05
CA ALA A 63 -6.28 -11.90 -13.13
C ALA A 63 -5.47 -12.15 -14.42
N LYS A 64 -5.54 -11.23 -15.41
CA LYS A 64 -4.76 -11.19 -16.65
C LYS A 64 -3.24 -11.23 -16.47
N ARG A 65 -2.66 -10.67 -15.40
CA ARG A 65 -1.19 -10.77 -15.19
C ARG A 65 -0.74 -12.22 -14.97
N LYS A 66 -1.60 -13.07 -14.40
CA LYS A 66 -1.34 -14.50 -14.22
C LYS A 66 -1.42 -15.26 -15.55
N ALA A 67 -2.36 -14.89 -16.42
CA ALA A 67 -2.52 -15.49 -17.76
C ALA A 67 -1.32 -15.22 -18.67
N ARG A 68 -0.79 -13.98 -18.68
CA ARG A 68 0.37 -13.61 -19.51
C ARG A 68 1.68 -14.26 -19.03
N GLN A 69 1.81 -14.53 -17.73
CA GLN A 69 2.97 -15.24 -17.19
C GLN A 69 2.95 -16.72 -17.60
N MET A 70 1.77 -17.34 -17.65
CA MET A 70 1.57 -18.75 -18.02
C MET A 70 1.80 -19.01 -19.52
N GLU A 71 1.53 -18.01 -20.37
CA GLU A 71 1.72 -18.06 -21.83
C GLU A 71 3.19 -17.90 -22.26
N LEU A 72 4.05 -17.35 -21.37
CA LEU A 72 5.49 -17.22 -21.60
C LEU A 72 6.32 -18.40 -21.06
N GLU A 73 5.70 -19.33 -20.32
CA GLU A 73 6.33 -20.52 -19.73
C GLU A 73 6.00 -21.82 -20.49
N LEU A 74 5.39 -21.71 -21.68
CA LEU A 74 5.11 -22.78 -22.65
C LEU A 74 5.97 -22.57 -23.90
#